data_AF-A0A0L9TDZ8-F1
#
_entry.id   AF-A0A0L9TDZ8-F1
#
_cell.length_a   1.000
_cell.length_b   1.000
_cell.length_c   1.000
_cell.angle_alpha   90.00
_cell.angle_beta   90.00
_cell.angle_gamma   90.00
#
_symmetry.space_group_name_H-M   'P 1'
#
loop_
_entity.id
_entity.type
_entity.pdbx_description
1 polymer ?
#
loop_
_entity_poly.entity_id
_entity_poly.type
_entity_poly.pdbx_seq_one_letter_code
_entity_poly.pdbx_strand_id
1 'polypeptide(L)'
;MASGPKESPANNPGLHTTPDEATKGYIMQQTMFRIKDPEVSLDFYSRVLGMSLLKRLDFVDMKFSLYFLGYEDTSKAPSNPVDKTVWTFSQKATIELTHNWGTESDPEFKGYHNGNSEPRGFGHIGITVDDTVKACERFQNLGVEFVKKPDEAPSDAAANLSHQLCIHDRLNSSSAVVRAPTHCSALSQSHHCHHPNTSRVLKPPWSCRMHYGTLYWWSTERTIVQYHEKKNYRE
;
A
#
# COMPACT_ATOMS: atom_id res chain seq x y z
N MET A 1 -33.92 -0.06 16.77
CA MET A 1 -33.97 0.73 15.52
C MET A 1 -32.96 1.85 15.66
N ALA A 2 -31.80 1.75 15.02
CA ALA A 2 -30.76 2.79 15.09
C ALA A 2 -31.27 4.06 14.38
N SER A 3 -31.59 5.11 15.14
CA SER A 3 -32.26 6.32 14.63
C SER A 3 -31.29 7.44 14.23
N GLY A 4 -30.13 7.11 13.63
CA GLY A 4 -29.09 8.09 13.29
C GLY A 4 -28.25 7.71 12.06
N PRO A 5 -27.39 8.62 11.56
CA PRO A 5 -26.52 8.38 10.42
C PRO A 5 -25.64 7.14 10.62
N LYS A 6 -25.35 6.40 9.55
CA LYS A 6 -24.53 5.17 9.62
C LYS A 6 -23.14 5.45 10.17
N GLU A 7 -22.64 6.67 10.01
CA GLU A 7 -21.32 7.15 10.42
C GLU A 7 -21.28 7.57 11.90
N SER A 8 -22.42 7.64 12.59
CA SER A 8 -22.45 8.08 13.98
C SER A 8 -21.74 7.07 14.90
N PRO A 9 -21.09 7.52 16.00
CA PRO A 9 -20.44 6.61 16.96
C PRO A 9 -21.41 5.61 17.59
N ALA A 10 -22.67 6.01 17.78
CA ALA A 10 -23.72 5.13 18.27
C ALA A 10 -23.95 3.91 17.35
N ASN A 11 -23.74 4.09 16.04
CA ASN A 11 -23.85 3.04 15.03
C ASN A 11 -22.52 2.33 14.73
N ASN A 12 -21.40 2.81 15.29
CA ASN A 12 -20.06 2.24 15.12
C ASN A 12 -19.36 2.07 16.49
N PRO A 13 -19.76 1.06 17.30
CA PRO A 13 -19.18 0.84 18.63
C PRO A 13 -17.65 0.72 18.57
N GLY A 14 -16.95 1.46 19.45
CA GLY A 14 -15.49 1.53 19.48
C GLY A 14 -14.88 2.69 18.69
N LEU A 15 -15.68 3.45 17.92
CA LEU A 15 -15.22 4.68 17.27
C LEU A 15 -15.00 5.80 18.30
N HIS A 16 -13.76 6.27 18.41
CA HIS A 16 -13.40 7.46 19.18
C HIS A 16 -13.43 8.68 18.26
N THR A 17 -14.27 9.68 18.57
CA THR A 17 -14.44 10.88 17.72
C THR A 17 -13.50 12.04 18.05
N THR A 18 -12.83 11.97 19.20
CA THR A 18 -11.87 12.97 19.63
C THR A 18 -10.48 12.37 19.48
N PRO A 19 -9.67 12.83 18.51
CA PRO A 19 -8.28 12.43 18.41
C PRO A 19 -7.51 12.86 19.66
N ASP A 20 -6.60 12.01 20.12
CA ASP A 20 -5.70 12.35 21.22
C ASP A 20 -4.76 13.49 20.79
N GLU A 21 -4.52 14.46 21.67
CA GLU A 21 -3.61 15.59 21.44
C GLU A 21 -2.23 15.15 20.93
N ALA A 22 -1.71 14.03 21.46
CA ALA A 22 -0.41 13.48 21.08
C ALA A 22 -0.35 13.01 19.61
N THR A 23 -1.50 12.78 18.97
CA THR A 23 -1.59 12.24 17.60
C THR A 23 -1.95 13.29 16.55
N LYS A 24 -2.19 14.55 16.94
CA LYS A 24 -2.65 15.62 16.03
C LYS A 24 -1.73 15.89 14.84
N GLY A 25 -0.43 15.64 14.99
CA GLY A 25 0.56 15.84 13.93
C GLY A 25 0.79 14.62 13.04
N TYR A 26 0.16 13.47 13.31
CA TYR A 26 0.44 12.24 12.58
C TYR A 26 -0.17 12.29 11.19
N ILE A 27 0.53 11.68 10.22
CA ILE A 27 0.07 11.54 8.84
C ILE A 27 0.23 10.10 8.38
N MET A 28 -0.69 9.63 7.51
CA MET A 28 -0.48 8.40 6.76
C MET A 28 0.49 8.70 5.61
N GLN A 29 1.78 8.51 5.90
CA GLN A 29 2.86 8.99 5.04
C GLN A 29 3.12 8.06 3.86
N GLN A 30 3.21 6.76 4.08
CA GLN A 30 3.64 5.79 3.06
C GLN A 30 2.88 4.47 3.14
N THR A 31 2.75 3.80 1.99
CA THR A 31 2.46 2.37 1.88
C THR A 31 3.63 1.71 1.16
N MET A 32 4.16 0.62 1.73
CA MET A 32 5.35 -0.05 1.19
C MET A 32 4.98 -1.32 0.42
N PHE A 33 5.57 -1.49 -0.76
CA PHE A 33 5.55 -2.72 -1.54
C PHE A 33 6.96 -3.19 -1.87
N ARG A 34 7.18 -4.50 -1.79
CA ARG A 34 8.42 -5.08 -2.31
C ARG A 34 8.27 -5.38 -3.79
N ILE A 35 9.15 -4.86 -4.63
CA ILE A 35 9.09 -5.01 -6.08
C ILE A 35 10.21 -5.91 -6.59
N LYS A 36 9.90 -6.71 -7.61
CA LYS A 36 10.89 -7.58 -8.28
C LYS A 36 11.85 -6.78 -9.15
N ASP A 37 11.31 -5.88 -9.96
CA ASP A 37 12.09 -5.14 -10.95
C ASP A 37 11.76 -3.63 -10.88
N PRO A 38 12.72 -2.79 -10.47
CA PRO A 38 12.51 -1.35 -10.35
C PRO A 38 12.26 -0.68 -11.69
N GLU A 39 12.80 -1.17 -12.81
CA GLU A 39 12.58 -0.55 -14.12
C GLU A 39 11.10 -0.66 -14.52
N VAL A 40 10.55 -1.88 -14.43
CA VAL A 40 9.13 -2.15 -14.71
C VAL A 40 8.22 -1.39 -13.77
N SER A 41 8.51 -1.42 -12.47
CA SER A 41 7.66 -0.75 -11.48
C SER A 41 7.71 0.77 -11.62
N LEU A 42 8.88 1.37 -11.83
CA LEU A 42 9.00 2.82 -12.03
C LEU A 42 8.27 3.27 -13.28
N ASP A 43 8.37 2.56 -14.39
CA ASP A 43 7.62 2.86 -15.61
C ASP A 43 6.10 2.82 -15.37
N PHE A 44 5.60 1.79 -14.69
CA PHE A 44 4.18 1.69 -14.36
C PHE A 44 3.71 2.85 -13.46
N TYR A 45 4.35 3.04 -12.30
CA TYR A 45 3.89 4.06 -11.37
C TYR A 45 4.09 5.49 -11.91
N SER A 46 5.11 5.74 -12.73
CA SER A 46 5.34 7.06 -13.31
C SER A 46 4.60 7.30 -14.62
N ARG A 47 4.86 6.54 -15.68
CA ARG A 47 4.26 6.75 -17.00
C ARG A 47 2.79 6.34 -17.03
N VAL A 48 2.44 5.20 -16.43
CA VAL A 48 1.06 4.71 -16.46
C VAL A 48 0.22 5.44 -15.42
N LEU A 49 0.64 5.52 -14.16
CA LEU A 49 -0.17 6.15 -13.12
C LEU A 49 0.07 7.65 -12.94
N GLY A 50 1.15 8.23 -13.47
CA GLY A 50 1.42 9.66 -13.39
C GLY A 50 2.07 10.10 -12.07
N MET A 51 2.65 9.20 -11.29
CA MET A 51 3.37 9.55 -10.06
C MET A 51 4.78 10.05 -10.36
N SER A 52 5.28 10.93 -9.49
CA SER A 52 6.64 11.43 -9.54
C SER A 52 7.56 10.63 -8.61
N LEU A 53 8.78 10.32 -9.05
CA LEU A 53 9.83 9.84 -8.14
C LEU A 53 10.32 10.98 -7.24
N LEU A 54 10.06 10.86 -5.95
CA LEU A 54 10.38 11.88 -4.94
C LEU A 54 11.80 11.69 -4.41
N LYS A 55 12.15 10.44 -4.07
CA LYS A 55 13.45 10.08 -3.51
C LYS A 55 13.81 8.64 -3.86
N ARG A 56 15.10 8.41 -4.10
CA ARG A 56 15.73 7.09 -4.09
C ARG A 56 16.73 7.02 -2.95
N LEU A 57 16.75 5.91 -2.23
CA LEU A 57 17.74 5.60 -1.20
C LEU A 57 18.33 4.22 -1.50
N ASP A 58 19.66 4.12 -1.51
CA ASP A 58 20.38 2.87 -1.74
C ASP A 58 21.10 2.44 -0.47
N PHE A 59 20.92 1.18 -0.06
CA PHE A 59 21.54 0.60 1.12
C PHE A 59 22.47 -0.53 0.71
N VAL A 60 23.69 -0.17 0.30
CA VAL A 60 24.67 -1.10 -0.32
C VAL A 60 24.98 -2.30 0.57
N ASP A 61 25.24 -2.07 1.86
CA ASP A 61 25.58 -3.13 2.82
C ASP A 61 24.44 -4.13 3.02
N MET A 62 23.20 -3.67 2.85
CA MET A 62 21.98 -4.48 3.01
C MET A 62 21.39 -4.96 1.66
N LYS A 63 21.99 -4.56 0.54
CA LYS A 63 21.60 -4.94 -0.83
C LYS A 63 20.12 -4.68 -1.16
N PHE A 64 19.62 -3.50 -0.81
CA PHE A 64 18.30 -3.06 -1.27
C PHE A 64 18.26 -1.56 -1.58
N SER A 65 17.29 -1.17 -2.39
CA SER A 65 16.97 0.22 -2.74
C SER A 65 15.52 0.52 -2.39
N LEU A 66 15.25 1.76 -2.01
CA LEU A 66 13.90 2.30 -1.77
C LEU A 66 13.61 3.39 -2.79
N TYR A 67 12.43 3.33 -3.41
CA TYR A 67 11.93 4.35 -4.34
C TYR A 67 10.63 4.91 -3.79
N PHE A 68 10.61 6.20 -3.45
CA PHE A 68 9.43 6.88 -2.94
C PHE A 68 8.73 7.62 -4.08
N LEU A 69 7.49 7.25 -4.37
CA LEU A 69 6.66 7.87 -5.40
C LEU A 69 5.40 8.50 -4.81
N GLY A 70 4.90 9.55 -5.47
CA GLY A 70 3.65 10.20 -5.08
C GLY A 70 3.17 11.19 -6.13
N TYR A 71 1.94 11.69 -5.97
CA TYR A 71 1.35 12.73 -6.83
C TYR A 71 1.79 14.13 -6.38
N GLU A 72 3.10 14.37 -6.44
CA GLU A 72 3.69 15.64 -6.01
C GLU A 72 4.43 16.35 -7.15
N ASP A 73 4.43 17.67 -7.05
CA ASP A 73 5.19 18.55 -7.95
C ASP A 73 6.65 18.64 -7.50
N THR A 74 7.51 17.91 -8.20
CA THR A 74 8.94 17.82 -7.86
C THR A 74 9.69 19.14 -8.05
N SER A 75 9.14 20.13 -8.76
CA SER A 75 9.75 21.45 -8.88
C SER A 75 9.74 22.24 -7.56
N LYS A 76 8.85 21.86 -6.63
CA LYS A 76 8.77 22.44 -5.28
C LYS A 76 9.69 21.74 -4.28
N ALA A 77 10.29 20.62 -4.66
CA ALA A 77 11.19 19.90 -3.78
C ALA A 77 12.47 20.71 -3.55
N PRO A 78 12.99 20.77 -2.31
CA PRO A 78 14.28 21.39 -2.04
C PRO A 78 15.40 20.76 -2.87
N SER A 79 16.36 21.57 -3.31
CA SER A 79 17.54 21.10 -4.04
C SER A 79 18.55 20.41 -3.14
N ASN A 80 18.65 20.84 -1.88
CA ASN A 80 19.52 20.22 -0.88
C ASN A 80 19.06 18.77 -0.61
N PRO A 81 19.97 17.77 -0.66
CA PRO A 81 19.60 16.36 -0.49
C PRO A 81 18.96 16.01 0.86
N VAL A 82 19.36 16.67 1.95
CA VAL A 82 18.83 16.47 3.30
C VAL A 82 17.43 17.05 3.40
N ASP A 83 17.26 18.30 2.97
CA ASP A 83 15.96 18.97 2.99
C ASP A 83 14.96 18.26 2.07
N LYS A 84 15.41 17.72 0.92
CA LYS A 84 14.58 16.90 0.04
C LYS A 84 14.12 15.60 0.72
N THR A 85 14.94 15.02 1.57
CA THR A 85 14.56 13.84 2.36
C THR A 85 13.46 14.20 3.36
N VAL A 86 13.63 15.29 4.11
CA VAL A 86 12.61 15.80 5.05
C VAL A 86 11.31 16.13 4.32
N TRP A 87 11.41 16.80 3.17
CA TRP A 87 10.27 17.09 2.31
C TRP A 87 9.57 15.81 1.84
N THR A 88 10.31 14.81 1.36
CA THR A 88 9.72 13.55 0.88
C THR A 88 8.95 12.85 2.01
N PHE A 89 9.54 12.74 3.19
CA PHE A 89 8.91 12.06 4.34
C PHE A 89 7.84 12.90 5.04
N SER A 90 7.59 14.14 4.61
CA SER A 90 6.43 14.92 5.05
C SER A 90 5.25 14.85 4.08
N GLN A 91 5.43 14.25 2.89
CA GLN A 91 4.35 14.05 1.93
C GLN A 91 3.41 12.94 2.38
N LYS A 92 2.11 13.11 2.15
CA LYS A 92 1.08 12.13 2.49
C LYS A 92 0.94 11.09 1.38
N ALA A 93 0.48 9.89 1.72
CA ALA A 93 0.05 8.87 0.77
C ALA A 93 1.10 8.51 -0.32
N THR A 94 2.37 8.52 0.04
CA THR A 94 3.45 8.06 -0.84
C THR A 94 3.45 6.54 -0.98
N ILE A 95 3.99 6.04 -2.09
CA ILE A 95 4.29 4.63 -2.30
C ILE A 95 5.80 4.43 -2.13
N GLU A 96 6.20 3.60 -1.18
CA GLU A 96 7.57 3.13 -1.04
C GLU A 96 7.71 1.80 -1.79
N LEU A 97 8.52 1.77 -2.83
CA LEU A 97 8.88 0.54 -3.52
C LEU A 97 10.25 0.06 -3.03
N THR A 98 10.29 -1.10 -2.39
CA THR A 98 11.51 -1.73 -1.91
C THR A 98 11.99 -2.78 -2.90
N HIS A 99 13.16 -2.56 -3.48
CA HIS A 99 13.82 -3.50 -4.39
C HIS A 99 14.96 -4.20 -3.66
N ASN A 100 14.83 -5.53 -3.47
CA ASN A 100 15.96 -6.35 -3.04
C ASN A 100 16.80 -6.74 -4.26
N TRP A 101 18.09 -6.42 -4.24
CA TRP A 101 18.93 -6.50 -5.43
C TRP A 101 19.07 -7.94 -5.93
N GLY A 102 18.98 -8.12 -7.26
CA GLY A 102 19.11 -9.41 -7.93
C GLY A 102 17.79 -10.15 -8.13
N THR A 103 16.69 -9.71 -7.50
CA THR A 103 15.37 -10.32 -7.68
C THR A 103 14.86 -10.24 -9.13
N GLU A 104 15.22 -9.20 -9.86
CA GLU A 104 14.94 -8.97 -11.27
C GLU A 104 15.59 -10.02 -12.20
N SER A 105 16.76 -10.54 -11.81
CA SER A 105 17.56 -11.47 -12.62
C SER A 105 17.51 -12.92 -12.13
N ASP A 106 16.86 -13.19 -10.99
CA ASP A 106 16.75 -14.52 -10.42
C ASP A 106 15.62 -15.32 -11.11
N PRO A 107 15.94 -16.40 -11.86
CA PRO A 107 14.94 -17.24 -12.53
C PRO A 107 14.10 -18.09 -11.56
N GLU A 108 14.61 -18.34 -10.35
CA GLU A 108 13.90 -19.06 -9.29
C GLU A 108 12.96 -18.15 -8.52
N PHE A 109 13.20 -16.83 -8.56
CA PHE A 109 12.32 -15.86 -7.94
C PHE A 109 11.01 -15.70 -8.72
N LYS A 110 9.98 -16.41 -8.26
CA LYS A 110 8.60 -16.33 -8.79
C LYS A 110 7.90 -15.00 -8.48
N GLY A 111 8.57 -14.15 -7.69
CA GLY A 111 8.14 -12.85 -7.24
C GLY A 111 7.43 -12.86 -5.88
N TYR A 112 7.03 -11.68 -5.40
CA TYR A 112 6.29 -11.47 -4.16
C TYR A 112 4.79 -11.83 -4.25
N HIS A 113 4.20 -12.14 -3.10
CA HIS A 113 2.78 -12.45 -3.00
C HIS A 113 1.96 -11.16 -2.86
N ASN A 114 0.85 -11.04 -3.60
CA ASN A 114 0.02 -9.83 -3.64
C ASN A 114 -1.08 -9.78 -2.57
N GLY A 115 -1.15 -10.75 -1.66
CA GLY A 115 -2.12 -10.83 -0.57
C GLY A 115 -3.56 -11.23 -0.96
N ASN A 116 -3.86 -11.39 -2.25
CA ASN A 116 -5.22 -11.65 -2.73
C ASN A 116 -5.56 -13.14 -2.93
N SER A 117 -4.58 -14.02 -2.73
CA SER A 117 -4.73 -15.49 -2.65
C SER A 117 -4.21 -15.98 -1.31
N GLU A 118 -4.38 -17.27 -0.98
CA GLU A 118 -3.88 -17.77 0.31
C GLU A 118 -2.33 -17.75 0.38
N PRO A 119 -1.72 -17.38 1.52
CA PRO A 119 -2.35 -16.77 2.69
C PRO A 119 -2.79 -15.32 2.42
N ARG A 120 -4.05 -14.99 2.69
CA ARG A 120 -4.60 -13.65 2.39
C ARG A 120 -4.13 -12.58 3.39
N GLY A 121 -4.08 -11.34 2.92
CA GLY A 121 -3.69 -10.19 3.74
C GLY A 121 -4.03 -8.85 3.08
N PHE A 122 -3.01 -8.14 2.59
CA PHE A 122 -3.18 -6.89 1.86
C PHE A 122 -4.05 -7.07 0.61
N GLY A 123 -4.94 -6.09 0.34
CA GLY A 123 -5.85 -6.12 -0.81
C GLY A 123 -5.33 -5.35 -2.01
N HIS A 124 -5.44 -4.02 -1.95
CA HIS A 124 -5.06 -3.10 -3.03
C HIS A 124 -4.87 -1.68 -2.49
N ILE A 125 -4.24 -0.82 -3.29
CA ILE A 125 -4.34 0.65 -3.11
C ILE A 125 -5.48 1.19 -3.97
N GLY A 126 -6.07 2.31 -3.55
CA GLY A 126 -7.10 3.02 -4.31
C GLY A 126 -6.55 4.33 -4.87
N ILE A 127 -6.76 4.58 -6.16
CA ILE A 127 -6.45 5.86 -6.81
C ILE A 127 -7.75 6.55 -7.20
N THR A 128 -7.92 7.79 -6.75
CA THR A 128 -9.05 8.61 -7.19
C THR A 128 -8.71 9.32 -8.51
N VAL A 129 -9.61 9.27 -9.49
CA VAL A 129 -9.47 9.87 -10.82
C VAL A 129 -10.72 10.64 -11.21
N ASP A 130 -10.58 11.62 -12.10
CA ASP A 130 -11.69 12.49 -12.54
C ASP A 130 -12.74 11.72 -13.35
N ASP A 131 -12.31 10.77 -14.18
CA ASP A 131 -13.17 10.00 -15.08
C ASP A 131 -12.63 8.56 -15.17
N THR A 132 -13.31 7.65 -14.48
CA THR A 132 -12.91 6.24 -14.42
C THR A 132 -12.98 5.53 -15.77
N VAL A 133 -13.90 5.93 -16.64
CA VAL A 133 -14.04 5.35 -17.98
C VAL A 133 -12.84 5.75 -18.83
N LYS A 134 -12.52 7.05 -18.90
CA LYS A 134 -11.35 7.53 -19.66
C LYS A 134 -10.03 7.01 -19.11
N ALA A 135 -9.90 6.89 -17.79
CA ALA A 135 -8.72 6.31 -17.18
C ALA A 135 -8.54 4.84 -17.60
N CYS A 136 -9.62 4.05 -17.58
CA CYS A 136 -9.58 2.65 -18.01
C CYS A 136 -9.31 2.51 -19.51
N GLU A 137 -9.91 3.33 -20.37
CA GLU A 137 -9.60 3.37 -21.81
C GLU A 137 -8.12 3.64 -22.06
N ARG A 138 -7.55 4.64 -21.36
CA ARG A 138 -6.11 4.92 -21.43
C ARG A 138 -5.28 3.72 -21.00
N PHE A 139 -5.63 3.06 -19.90
CA PHE A 139 -4.93 1.88 -19.42
C PHE A 139 -5.00 0.71 -20.41
N GLN A 140 -6.17 0.47 -21.03
CA GLN A 140 -6.31 -0.54 -22.08
C GLN A 140 -5.41 -0.22 -23.29
N ASN A 141 -5.38 1.04 -23.73
CA ASN A 141 -4.51 1.49 -24.83
C ASN A 141 -3.01 1.36 -24.50
N LEU A 142 -2.64 1.42 -23.21
CA LEU A 142 -1.27 1.19 -22.73
C LEU A 142 -0.96 -0.29 -22.48
N GLY A 143 -1.89 -1.21 -22.77
CA GLY A 143 -1.71 -2.65 -22.57
C GLY A 143 -1.72 -3.07 -21.10
N VAL A 144 -2.29 -2.26 -20.21
CA VAL A 144 -2.40 -2.58 -18.79
C VAL A 144 -3.40 -3.71 -18.61
N GLU A 145 -3.01 -4.69 -17.81
CA GLU A 145 -3.87 -5.82 -17.50
C GLU A 145 -4.96 -5.41 -16.49
N PHE A 146 -6.14 -6.04 -16.59
CA PHE A 146 -7.24 -5.81 -15.67
C PHE A 146 -7.58 -7.07 -14.88
N VAL A 147 -7.71 -6.95 -13.54
CA VAL A 147 -8.28 -8.02 -12.70
C VAL A 147 -9.78 -8.10 -12.94
N LYS A 148 -10.41 -6.94 -13.14
CA LYS A 148 -11.81 -6.80 -13.51
C LYS A 148 -11.95 -5.60 -14.43
N LYS A 149 -12.60 -5.80 -15.57
CA LYS A 149 -12.78 -4.76 -16.57
C LYS A 149 -13.98 -3.86 -16.25
N PRO A 150 -14.04 -2.63 -16.80
CA PRO A 150 -15.14 -1.70 -16.52
C PRO A 150 -16.52 -2.20 -16.95
N ASP A 151 -16.59 -2.96 -18.04
CA ASP A 151 -17.78 -3.56 -18.63
C ASP A 151 -18.32 -4.77 -17.84
N GLU A 152 -17.53 -5.32 -16.91
CA GLU A 152 -17.92 -6.41 -16.02
C GLU A 152 -18.57 -5.90 -14.71
N ALA A 153 -18.82 -4.59 -14.60
CA ALA A 153 -19.50 -3.96 -13.48
C ALA A 153 -21.03 -4.09 -13.59
N PRO A 154 -21.76 -4.50 -12.53
CA PRO A 154 -23.21 -4.36 -12.51
C PRO A 154 -23.61 -2.89 -12.74
N SER A 155 -24.61 -2.65 -13.58
CA SER A 155 -25.12 -1.32 -13.98
C SER A 155 -25.37 -0.36 -12.80
N ASP A 156 -25.71 -0.91 -11.64
CA ASP A 156 -26.11 -0.14 -10.46
C ASP A 156 -24.92 0.22 -9.55
N ALA A 157 -23.75 -0.42 -9.75
CA ALA A 157 -22.54 -0.18 -8.96
C ALA A 157 -21.66 0.95 -9.52
N ALA A 158 -21.83 1.30 -10.80
CA ALA A 158 -21.07 2.35 -11.47
C ALA A 158 -21.45 3.77 -11.01
N ALA A 159 -22.66 3.95 -10.47
CA ALA A 159 -23.20 5.27 -10.17
C ALA A 159 -22.59 5.96 -8.94
N ASN A 160 -22.03 5.22 -7.97
CA ASN A 160 -21.58 5.78 -6.68
C ASN A 160 -20.07 5.63 -6.38
N LEU A 161 -19.29 4.98 -7.26
CA LEU A 161 -17.82 4.85 -7.14
C LEU A 161 -17.10 5.38 -8.39
N SER A 162 -17.72 6.32 -9.10
CA SER A 162 -17.33 6.84 -10.42
C SER A 162 -15.93 7.45 -10.51
N HIS A 163 -15.20 7.54 -9.39
CA HIS A 163 -13.90 8.18 -9.30
C HIS A 163 -12.81 7.28 -8.68
N GLN A 164 -13.02 6.01 -8.32
CA GLN A 164 -11.98 5.21 -7.65
C GLN A 164 -11.55 3.95 -8.41
N LEU A 165 -10.24 3.80 -8.63
CA LEU A 165 -9.59 2.64 -9.23
C LEU A 165 -8.82 1.86 -8.16
N CYS A 166 -8.93 0.54 -8.17
CA CYS A 166 -8.16 -0.31 -7.27
C CYS A 166 -6.95 -0.86 -8.02
N ILE A 167 -5.75 -0.64 -7.50
CA ILE A 167 -4.50 -1.16 -8.09
C ILE A 167 -4.06 -2.36 -7.29
N HIS A 168 -4.07 -3.51 -7.95
CA HIS A 168 -3.47 -4.73 -7.43
C HIS A 168 -2.06 -4.80 -7.98
N ASP A 169 -1.08 -4.46 -7.15
CA ASP A 169 0.30 -4.59 -7.56
C ASP A 169 0.63 -6.09 -7.73
N ARG A 170 0.82 -6.52 -8.97
CA ARG A 170 1.50 -7.78 -9.24
C ARG A 170 2.98 -7.47 -9.24
N LEU A 171 3.58 -7.61 -8.06
CA LEU A 171 5.00 -7.47 -7.78
C LEU A 171 5.91 -8.43 -8.61
N ASN A 172 5.35 -9.19 -9.57
CA ASN A 172 5.91 -10.41 -10.19
C ASN A 172 5.75 -10.49 -11.71
N SER A 173 4.87 -9.68 -12.32
CA SER A 173 4.68 -9.68 -13.77
C SER A 173 5.12 -8.35 -14.34
N SER A 174 5.45 -8.34 -15.63
CA SER A 174 5.83 -7.19 -16.46
C SER A 174 4.78 -6.05 -16.51
N SER A 175 3.76 -6.10 -15.66
CA SER A 175 2.59 -5.24 -15.62
C SER A 175 1.91 -5.36 -14.25
N ALA A 176 1.68 -4.21 -13.60
CA ALA A 176 0.73 -4.11 -12.51
C ALA A 176 -0.71 -4.09 -13.07
N VAL A 177 -1.67 -4.50 -12.25
CA VAL A 177 -3.03 -4.83 -12.72
C VAL A 177 -4.04 -3.86 -12.12
N VAL A 178 -4.89 -3.29 -12.97
CA VAL A 178 -5.94 -2.35 -12.57
C VAL A 178 -7.24 -3.11 -12.38
N ARG A 179 -8.02 -2.73 -11.37
CA ARG A 179 -9.39 -3.18 -11.22
C ARG A 179 -10.32 -1.99 -11.39
N ALA A 180 -11.17 -2.06 -12.40
CA ALA A 180 -12.17 -1.04 -12.68
C ALA A 180 -13.24 -0.98 -11.58
N PRO A 181 -13.98 0.14 -11.44
CA PRO A 181 -14.93 0.34 -10.36
C PRO A 181 -16.11 -0.61 -10.56
N THR A 182 -16.16 -1.63 -9.73
CA THR A 182 -17.35 -2.43 -9.48
C THR A 182 -17.38 -2.58 -7.98
N HIS A 183 -18.56 -2.47 -7.35
CA HIS A 183 -18.78 -2.59 -5.90
C HIS A 183 -17.57 -3.20 -5.20
N CYS A 184 -16.88 -2.42 -4.37
CA CYS A 184 -15.91 -2.95 -3.43
C CYS A 184 -16.72 -3.82 -2.46
N SER A 185 -17.11 -5.01 -2.91
CA SER A 185 -17.75 -6.01 -2.09
C SER A 185 -16.64 -6.45 -1.16
N ALA A 186 -16.64 -5.89 0.05
CA ALA A 186 -16.23 -6.65 1.21
C ALA A 186 -16.82 -8.05 1.01
N LEU A 187 -15.97 -9.08 0.95
CA LEU A 187 -16.37 -10.46 0.80
C LEU A 187 -17.43 -10.79 1.87
N SER A 188 -18.71 -10.68 1.55
CA SER A 188 -19.78 -11.22 2.36
C SER A 188 -19.92 -12.69 1.99
N GLN A 189 -18.98 -13.52 2.44
CA GLN A 189 -19.29 -14.94 2.62
C GLN A 189 -19.86 -15.08 4.02
N SER A 190 -21.18 -15.06 4.10
CA SER A 190 -21.93 -15.42 5.30
C SER A 190 -21.72 -16.91 5.56
N HIS A 191 -20.77 -17.25 6.42
CA HIS A 191 -20.76 -18.53 7.12
C HIS A 191 -21.17 -18.29 8.56
N HIS A 192 -22.28 -18.90 8.93
CA HIS A 192 -22.78 -18.95 10.30
C HIS A 192 -21.71 -19.56 11.22
N CYS A 193 -21.08 -18.73 12.05
CA CYS A 193 -20.27 -19.20 13.15
C CYS A 193 -21.20 -19.61 14.31
N HIS A 194 -21.34 -20.90 14.53
CA HIS A 194 -21.78 -21.41 15.82
C HIS A 194 -20.68 -21.16 16.86
N HIS A 195 -21.03 -20.46 17.93
CA HIS A 195 -20.21 -20.32 19.12
C HIS A 195 -20.00 -21.68 19.79
N PRO A 196 -18.78 -21.95 20.26
CA PRO A 196 -18.63 -22.24 21.67
C PRO A 196 -17.61 -21.33 22.35
N ASN A 197 -17.95 -21.01 23.59
CA ASN A 197 -17.22 -20.26 24.59
C ASN A 197 -15.79 -20.78 24.77
N THR A 198 -14.77 -19.97 24.41
CA THR A 198 -13.47 -19.96 25.12
C THR A 198 -12.81 -18.60 24.93
N SER A 199 -12.64 -17.87 26.03
CA SER A 199 -11.83 -16.66 26.12
C SER A 199 -10.35 -17.01 25.94
N ARG A 200 -9.80 -16.75 24.76
CA ARG A 200 -8.36 -16.55 24.55
C ARG A 200 -8.16 -15.21 23.88
N VAL A 201 -7.50 -14.30 24.59
CA VAL A 201 -6.97 -13.05 24.01
C VAL A 201 -5.86 -13.45 23.04
N LEU A 202 -6.20 -13.53 21.75
CA LEU A 202 -5.21 -13.63 20.68
C LEU A 202 -4.53 -12.26 20.56
N LYS A 203 -3.27 -12.17 20.98
CA LYS A 203 -2.42 -11.02 20.65
C LYS A 203 -2.23 -10.99 19.12
N PRO A 204 -2.50 -9.88 18.43
CA PRO A 204 -2.32 -9.84 16.98
C PRO A 204 -0.82 -9.78 16.62
N PRO A 205 -0.38 -10.41 15.51
CA PRO A 205 1.03 -10.62 15.17
C PRO A 205 1.60 -9.40 14.45
N TRP A 206 1.65 -8.26 15.13
CA TRP A 206 2.26 -7.03 14.59
C TRP A 206 3.51 -6.71 15.40
N SER A 207 4.65 -6.66 14.73
CA SER A 207 5.84 -6.05 15.30
C SER A 207 6.11 -4.71 14.63
N CYS A 208 6.52 -3.76 15.44
CA CYS A 208 6.77 -2.39 15.07
C CYS A 208 8.28 -2.10 15.24
N ARG A 209 8.91 -1.48 14.24
CA ARG A 209 10.30 -1.00 14.34
C ARG A 209 10.38 0.42 13.82
N MET A 210 11.09 1.24 14.58
CA MET A 210 11.38 2.62 14.22
C MET A 210 12.67 2.66 13.40
N HIS A 211 12.64 3.28 12.22
CA HIS A 211 13.84 3.60 11.46
C HIS A 211 13.73 5.04 10.96
N TYR A 212 14.71 5.88 11.31
CA TYR A 212 14.73 7.32 10.97
C TYR A 212 13.46 8.12 11.32
N GLY A 213 12.82 7.79 12.45
CA GLY A 213 11.61 8.50 12.91
C GLY A 213 10.31 8.04 12.24
N THR A 214 10.36 7.11 11.30
CA THR A 214 9.19 6.50 10.65
C THR A 214 8.88 5.14 11.26
N LEU A 215 7.58 4.88 11.49
CA LEU A 215 7.07 3.66 12.10
C LEU A 215 6.66 2.67 11.01
N TYR A 216 7.34 1.52 10.92
CA TYR A 216 7.02 0.46 9.97
C TYR A 216 6.19 -0.63 10.64
N TRP A 217 5.12 -1.06 9.96
CA TRP A 217 4.25 -2.17 10.39
C TRP A 217 4.45 -3.36 9.44
N TRP A 218 4.67 -4.56 9.99
CA TRP A 218 4.69 -5.79 9.19
C TRP A 218 3.96 -6.95 9.87
N SER A 219 3.41 -7.85 9.06
CA SER A 219 2.82 -9.13 9.47
C SER A 219 3.94 -10.16 9.67
N THR A 220 4.02 -10.80 10.84
CA THR A 220 5.17 -11.64 11.25
C THR A 220 5.14 -13.10 10.83
N GLU A 221 4.29 -13.53 9.89
CA GLU A 221 4.33 -14.92 9.41
C GLU A 221 5.37 -15.15 8.30
N ARG A 222 6.66 -15.08 8.69
CA ARG A 222 7.84 -15.89 8.26
C ARG A 222 9.15 -15.13 8.54
N THR A 223 9.89 -15.61 9.52
CA THR A 223 11.18 -15.14 10.04
C THR A 223 12.35 -15.27 9.06
N ILE A 224 13.23 -14.25 8.96
CA ILE A 224 14.70 -14.41 9.09
C ILE A 224 15.23 -13.25 9.96
N VAL A 225 16.01 -13.61 10.99
CA VAL A 225 16.68 -12.76 11.99
C VAL A 225 18.11 -12.47 11.54
N GLN A 226 18.62 -11.25 11.76
CA GLN A 226 19.99 -11.09 12.25
C GLN A 226 20.13 -9.88 13.17
N TYR A 227 20.53 -10.18 14.41
CA TYR A 227 20.86 -9.30 15.52
C TYR A 227 22.37 -9.08 15.49
N HIS A 228 22.86 -7.87 15.73
CA HIS A 228 24.23 -7.66 16.18
C HIS A 228 24.23 -6.75 17.41
N GLU A 229 24.62 -7.38 18.52
CA GLU A 229 24.87 -6.83 19.83
C GLU A 229 26.12 -5.93 19.76
N LYS A 230 25.99 -4.61 19.97
CA LYS A 230 27.17 -3.79 20.32
C LYS A 230 27.39 -3.93 21.82
N LYS A 231 28.34 -4.81 22.16
CA LYS A 231 29.01 -4.82 23.47
C LYS A 231 29.60 -3.44 23.76
N ASN A 232 29.37 -2.99 24.98
CA ASN A 232 30.09 -1.98 25.77
C ASN A 232 31.31 -1.31 25.11
N TYR A 233 31.29 0.02 25.07
CA TYR A 233 32.48 0.80 25.42
C TYR A 233 32.07 1.88 26.42
N ARG A 234 32.51 1.68 27.68
CA ARG A 234 32.93 2.78 28.55
C ARG A 234 34.25 3.30 27.99
N GLU A 235 34.37 4.60 27.80
CA GLU A 235 34.98 5.56 28.74
C GLU A 235 34.40 6.95 28.43
#